data_AF-A0A497V660-F1
#
_entry.id   AF-A0A497V660-F1
#
_cell.length_a   1.000
_cell.length_b   1.000
_cell.length_c   1.000
_cell.angle_alpha   90.00
_cell.angle_beta   90.00
_cell.angle_gamma   90.00
#
_symmetry.space_group_name_H-M   'P 1'
#
loop_
_entity.id
_entity.type
_entity.pdbx_description
1 polymer ?
#
loop_
_entity_poly.entity_id
_entity_poly.type
_entity_poly.pdbx_seq_one_letter_code
_entity_poly.pdbx_strand_id
1 'polypeptide(L)'
;MKKMFVFAVLMIGMASFAQEKPVVKKMDRAKMERLTPEQRNEKHLKELTTDLGLNESQQKQMATLLSEQSAKREAKKAEREKIMQAKRTERNEEMKAFDTKVKAILTPDQSKKWDEMKAEKREKAKEKFQERRKRAEKK
;
A
#
# COMPACT_ATOMS: atom_id res chain seq x y z
N MET A 1 -38.50 2.79 -51.05
CA MET A 1 -39.48 2.31 -50.04
C MET A 1 -39.51 0.79 -50.17
N LYS A 2 -39.13 -0.07 -49.21
CA LYS A 2 -39.31 -0.09 -47.76
C LYS A 2 -38.08 -0.82 -47.16
N LYS A 3 -37.26 -0.17 -46.33
CA LYS A 3 -37.07 -0.46 -44.89
C LYS A 3 -37.16 -1.95 -44.54
N MET A 4 -36.06 -2.55 -44.09
CA MET A 4 -35.81 -2.85 -42.66
C MET A 4 -34.32 -3.12 -42.43
N PHE A 5 -33.66 -2.19 -41.74
CA PHE A 5 -32.56 -2.54 -40.83
C PHE A 5 -33.13 -3.48 -39.76
N VAL A 6 -32.34 -4.42 -39.22
CA VAL A 6 -32.23 -4.76 -37.78
C VAL A 6 -31.48 -6.10 -37.58
N PHE A 7 -30.38 -5.98 -36.84
CA PHE A 7 -29.80 -6.94 -35.88
C PHE A 7 -29.08 -8.19 -36.38
N ALA A 8 -27.76 -8.20 -36.17
CA ALA A 8 -27.08 -9.05 -35.16
C ALA A 8 -25.64 -9.37 -35.61
N VAL A 9 -24.76 -8.37 -35.63
CA VAL A 9 -23.31 -8.60 -35.65
C VAL A 9 -22.72 -7.81 -34.49
N LEU A 10 -22.79 -8.40 -33.30
CA LEU A 10 -22.01 -7.95 -32.14
C LEU A 10 -21.97 -9.06 -31.08
N MET A 11 -21.37 -10.18 -31.46
CA MET A 11 -20.79 -11.15 -30.53
C MET A 11 -19.39 -11.51 -31.02
N ILE A 12 -18.55 -10.49 -31.26
CA ILE A 12 -17.11 -10.69 -31.10
C ILE A 12 -16.94 -10.75 -29.60
N GLY A 13 -16.81 -11.99 -29.10
CA GLY A 13 -16.60 -12.27 -27.70
C GLY A 13 -15.50 -11.36 -27.17
N MET A 14 -15.86 -10.58 -26.15
CA MET A 14 -14.89 -10.04 -25.22
C MET A 14 -14.21 -11.23 -24.57
N ALA A 15 -13.17 -11.77 -25.21
CA ALA A 15 -12.07 -12.37 -24.50
C ALA A 15 -11.48 -11.23 -23.67
N SER A 16 -12.07 -11.01 -22.50
CA SER A 16 -11.44 -10.27 -21.42
C SER A 16 -10.15 -11.00 -21.10
N PHE A 17 -9.08 -10.67 -21.83
CA PHE A 17 -7.75 -10.69 -21.28
C PHE A 17 -7.80 -9.73 -20.10
N ALA A 18 -8.16 -10.29 -18.95
CA ALA A 18 -7.80 -9.74 -17.67
C ALA A 18 -6.31 -9.46 -17.79
N GLN A 19 -5.96 -8.19 -18.01
CA GLN A 19 -4.61 -7.72 -17.86
C GLN A 19 -4.25 -8.00 -16.41
N GLU A 20 -3.67 -9.19 -16.20
CA GLU A 20 -2.88 -9.57 -15.07
C GLU A 20 -1.65 -8.65 -15.13
N LYS A 21 -1.85 -7.39 -14.77
CA LYS A 21 -0.74 -6.53 -14.43
C LYS A 21 -0.07 -7.26 -13.27
N PRO A 22 1.19 -7.71 -13.40
CA PRO A 22 1.88 -8.29 -12.27
C PRO A 22 1.79 -7.23 -11.19
N VAL A 23 1.04 -7.55 -10.12
CA VAL A 23 1.02 -6.75 -8.92
C VAL A 23 2.47 -6.68 -8.52
N VAL A 24 3.12 -5.53 -8.76
CA VAL A 24 4.50 -5.27 -8.41
C VAL A 24 4.60 -5.69 -6.96
N LYS A 25 5.23 -6.85 -6.77
CA LYS A 25 5.37 -7.55 -5.51
C LYS A 25 5.98 -6.51 -4.58
N LYS A 26 5.18 -5.97 -3.66
CA LYS A 26 5.70 -5.09 -2.62
C LYS A 26 6.57 -5.98 -1.75
N MET A 27 7.79 -6.23 -2.19
CA MET A 27 8.80 -6.95 -1.44
C MET A 27 8.89 -6.32 -0.07
N ASP A 28 8.93 -7.20 0.91
CA ASP A 28 8.88 -6.93 2.33
C ASP A 28 9.84 -5.81 2.73
N ARG A 29 9.29 -4.61 2.95
CA ARG A 29 10.02 -3.51 3.62
C ARG A 29 10.53 -3.89 5.02
N ALA A 30 10.03 -4.99 5.58
CA ALA A 30 10.41 -5.51 6.89
C ALA A 30 11.67 -6.39 6.87
N LYS A 31 12.07 -6.95 5.72
CA LYS A 31 13.20 -7.89 5.60
C LYS A 31 14.43 -7.29 4.89
N MET A 32 14.32 -6.08 4.35
CA MET A 32 15.52 -5.28 4.04
C MET A 32 16.18 -4.96 5.37
N GLU A 33 17.40 -5.45 5.57
CA GLU A 33 18.30 -4.94 6.61
C GLU A 33 18.11 -3.42 6.70
N ARG A 34 17.96 -2.91 7.93
CA ARG A 34 17.76 -1.48 8.18
C ARG A 34 19.07 -0.73 7.95
N LEU A 35 19.60 -0.85 6.73
CA LEU A 35 20.66 0.01 6.24
C LEU A 35 20.20 1.45 6.45
N THR A 36 21.09 2.25 7.05
CA THR A 36 20.87 3.69 7.19
C THR A 36 20.69 4.30 5.79
N PRO A 37 20.02 5.46 5.68
CA PRO A 37 19.91 6.16 4.40
C PRO A 37 21.27 6.33 3.71
N GLU A 38 22.29 6.64 4.49
CA GLU A 38 23.69 6.77 4.04
C GLU A 38 24.25 5.44 3.52
N GLN A 39 24.12 4.35 4.28
CA GLN A 39 24.59 3.02 3.85
C GLN A 39 23.89 2.55 2.56
N ARG A 40 22.61 2.91 2.38
CA ARG A 40 21.87 2.62 1.14
C ARG A 40 22.38 3.44 -0.03
N ASN A 41 22.67 4.72 0.20
CA ASN A 41 23.21 5.60 -0.84
C ASN A 41 24.60 5.12 -1.26
N GLU A 42 25.46 4.73 -0.32
CA GLU A 42 26.78 4.19 -0.62
C GLU A 42 26.71 2.87 -1.40
N LYS A 43 25.82 1.96 -0.99
CA LYS A 43 25.61 0.70 -1.72
C LYS A 43 25.14 0.97 -3.15
N HIS A 44 24.17 1.87 -3.32
CA HIS A 44 23.63 2.23 -4.63
C HIS A 44 24.69 2.94 -5.50
N LEU A 45 25.53 3.80 -4.90
CA LEU A 45 26.65 4.42 -5.60
C LEU A 45 27.65 3.37 -6.09
N LYS A 46 27.97 2.37 -5.27
CA LYS A 46 28.87 1.26 -5.65
C LYS A 46 28.28 0.45 -6.81
N GLU A 47 27.00 0.10 -6.73
CA GLU A 47 26.29 -0.59 -7.82
C GLU A 47 26.34 0.23 -9.12
N LEU A 48 25.98 1.52 -9.07
CA LEU A 48 26.05 2.40 -10.24
C LEU A 48 27.47 2.57 -10.79
N THR A 49 28.47 2.59 -9.91
CA THR A 49 29.87 2.69 -10.32
C THR A 49 30.31 1.46 -11.09
N THR A 50 29.95 0.27 -10.62
CA THR A 50 30.27 -1.00 -11.28
C THR A 50 29.50 -1.17 -12.58
N ASP A 51 28.19 -0.91 -12.57
CA ASP A 51 27.32 -1.16 -13.73
C ASP A 51 27.56 -0.16 -14.87
N LEU A 52 27.90 1.09 -14.54
CA LEU A 52 28.08 2.16 -15.53
C LEU A 52 29.56 2.52 -15.77
N GLY A 53 30.50 1.93 -15.01
CA GLY A 53 31.93 2.24 -15.12
C GLY A 53 32.27 3.69 -14.77
N LEU A 54 31.67 4.25 -13.71
CA LEU A 54 31.81 5.66 -13.37
C LEU A 54 33.23 6.00 -12.92
N ASN A 55 33.78 7.11 -13.44
CA ASN A 55 35.05 7.67 -12.96
C ASN A 55 34.89 8.49 -11.67
N GLU A 56 35.99 8.89 -11.02
CA GLU A 56 35.96 9.57 -9.72
C GLU A 56 35.13 10.88 -9.71
N SER A 57 35.17 11.64 -10.82
CA SER A 57 34.39 12.88 -10.93
C SER A 57 32.88 12.58 -10.99
N GLN A 58 32.49 11.58 -11.78
CA GLN A 58 31.10 11.14 -11.90
C GLN A 58 30.58 10.52 -10.60
N GLN A 59 31.42 9.76 -9.88
CA GLN A 59 31.06 9.19 -8.58
C GLN A 59 30.76 10.30 -7.56
N LYS A 60 31.56 11.37 -7.50
CA LYS A 60 31.30 12.52 -6.62
C LYS A 60 29.98 13.21 -6.96
N GLN A 61 29.71 13.43 -8.24
CA GLN A 61 28.43 14.02 -8.68
C GLN A 61 27.25 13.12 -8.33
N MET A 62 27.37 11.81 -8.54
CA MET A 62 26.33 10.84 -8.22
C MET A 62 26.07 10.73 -6.71
N ALA A 63 27.12 10.78 -5.88
CA ALA A 63 26.99 10.79 -4.42
C ALA A 63 26.12 11.98 -3.95
N THR A 64 26.36 13.17 -4.49
CA THR A 64 25.56 14.37 -4.19
C THR A 64 24.10 14.19 -4.61
N LEU A 65 23.84 13.68 -5.82
CA LEU A 65 22.49 13.42 -6.32
C LEU A 65 21.73 12.42 -5.45
N LEU A 66 22.39 11.34 -5.03
CA LEU A 66 21.81 10.33 -4.14
C LEU A 66 21.50 10.90 -2.75
N SER A 67 22.39 11.74 -2.22
CA SER A 67 22.17 12.44 -0.95
C SER A 67 20.93 13.34 -1.03
N GLU A 68 20.83 14.20 -2.04
CA GLU A 68 19.67 15.08 -2.25
C GLU A 68 18.37 14.29 -2.43
N GLN A 69 18.41 13.20 -3.21
CA GLN A 69 17.24 12.34 -3.44
C GLN A 69 16.80 11.64 -2.16
N SER A 70 17.76 11.20 -1.34
CA SER A 70 17.47 10.58 -0.05
C SER A 70 16.82 11.57 0.92
N ALA A 71 17.37 12.79 1.05
CA ALA A 71 16.77 13.86 1.85
C ALA A 71 15.34 14.20 1.40
N LYS A 72 15.10 14.36 0.09
CA LYS A 72 13.75 14.58 -0.46
C LYS A 72 12.78 13.45 -0.12
N ARG A 73 13.25 12.20 -0.17
CA ARG A 73 12.44 11.03 0.17
C ARG A 73 12.11 10.98 1.66
N GLU A 74 13.04 11.34 2.53
CA GLU A 74 12.83 11.39 3.98
C GLU A 74 11.84 12.48 4.37
N ALA A 75 11.96 13.68 3.79
CA ALA A 75 11.02 14.77 4.00
C ALA A 75 9.58 14.35 3.62
N LYS A 76 9.40 13.73 2.44
CA LYS A 76 8.11 13.20 1.99
C LYS A 76 7.58 12.08 2.90
N LYS A 77 8.48 11.25 3.46
CA LYS A 77 8.10 10.20 4.39
C LYS A 77 7.56 10.80 5.69
N ALA A 78 8.26 11.78 6.26
CA ALA A 78 7.83 12.47 7.47
C ALA A 78 6.49 13.20 7.29
N GLU A 79 6.31 13.90 6.17
CA GLU A 79 5.04 14.54 5.81
C GLU A 79 3.91 13.52 5.71
N ARG A 80 4.14 12.42 4.99
CA ARG A 80 3.17 11.34 4.85
C ARG A 80 2.82 10.71 6.19
N GLU A 81 3.79 10.51 7.07
CA GLU A 81 3.54 9.96 8.41
C GLU A 81 2.62 10.88 9.22
N LYS A 82 2.85 12.19 9.20
CA LYS A 82 1.96 13.18 9.83
C LYS A 82 0.54 13.13 9.27
N ILE A 83 0.39 13.13 7.95
CA ILE A 83 -0.92 13.03 7.28
C ILE A 83 -1.63 11.72 7.66
N MET A 84 -0.90 10.60 7.68
CA MET A 84 -1.46 9.30 8.02
C MET A 84 -1.88 9.22 9.49
N GLN A 85 -1.16 9.87 10.40
CA GLN A 85 -1.54 9.95 11.81
C GLN A 85 -2.83 10.76 11.97
N ALA A 86 -2.92 11.95 11.37
CA ALA A 86 -4.11 12.78 11.40
C ALA A 86 -5.35 12.07 10.81
N LYS A 87 -5.19 11.42 9.65
CA LYS A 87 -6.28 10.62 9.05
C LYS A 87 -6.67 9.41 9.89
N ARG A 88 -5.76 8.88 10.70
CA ARG A 88 -6.05 7.75 11.59
C ARG A 88 -6.86 8.20 12.80
N THR A 89 -6.55 9.37 13.37
CA THR A 89 -7.34 9.93 14.49
C THR A 89 -8.74 10.28 14.02
N GLU A 90 -8.87 11.01 12.90
CA GLU A 90 -10.16 11.36 12.28
C GLU A 90 -11.02 10.13 12.04
N ARG A 91 -10.48 9.11 11.35
CA ARG A 91 -11.21 7.86 11.10
C ARG A 91 -11.65 7.17 12.38
N ASN A 92 -10.82 7.16 13.43
CA ASN A 92 -11.18 6.52 14.69
C ASN A 92 -12.34 7.25 15.37
N GLU A 93 -12.38 8.57 15.29
CA GLU A 93 -13.46 9.40 15.82
C GLU A 93 -14.75 9.18 15.03
N GLU A 94 -14.69 9.19 13.70
CA GLU A 94 -15.83 8.88 12.83
C GLU A 94 -16.41 7.49 13.14
N MET A 95 -15.56 6.49 13.29
CA MET A 95 -15.98 5.13 13.63
C MET A 95 -16.66 5.06 14.99
N LYS A 96 -16.19 5.81 16.00
CA LYS A 96 -16.84 5.90 17.32
C LYS A 96 -18.18 6.63 17.23
N ALA A 97 -18.24 7.76 16.53
CA ALA A 97 -19.47 8.53 16.36
C ALA A 97 -20.54 7.70 15.62
N PHE A 98 -20.14 6.98 14.57
CA PHE A 98 -21.01 6.04 13.87
C PHE A 98 -21.49 4.92 14.79
N ASP A 99 -20.60 4.34 15.60
CA ASP A 99 -20.97 3.30 16.56
C ASP A 99 -22.04 3.77 17.56
N THR A 100 -21.88 4.98 18.10
CA THR A 100 -22.87 5.59 19.00
C THR A 100 -24.22 5.76 18.31
N LYS A 101 -24.23 6.29 17.08
CA LYS A 101 -25.47 6.48 16.30
C LYS A 101 -26.16 5.16 16.00
N VAL A 102 -25.40 4.11 15.66
CA VAL A 102 -25.94 2.78 15.44
C VAL A 102 -26.56 2.25 16.73
N LYS A 103 -25.83 2.30 17.86
CA LYS A 103 -26.35 1.81 19.15
C LYS A 103 -27.61 2.54 19.62
N ALA A 104 -27.78 3.82 19.27
CA ALA A 104 -28.99 4.58 19.62
C ALA A 104 -30.26 4.09 18.89
N ILE A 105 -30.12 3.40 17.75
CA ILE A 105 -31.25 2.88 16.95
C ILE A 105 -31.54 1.41 17.30
N LEU A 106 -30.61 0.73 17.97
CA LEU A 106 -30.72 -0.69 18.27
C LEU A 106 -31.39 -0.93 19.63
N THR A 107 -32.15 -2.02 19.71
CA THR A 107 -32.58 -2.58 20.99
C THR A 107 -31.38 -3.13 21.80
N PRO A 108 -31.50 -3.35 23.12
CA PRO A 108 -30.40 -3.86 23.94
C PRO A 108 -29.79 -5.17 23.42
N ASP A 109 -30.61 -6.11 22.97
CA ASP A 109 -30.15 -7.40 22.45
C ASP A 109 -29.46 -7.27 21.08
N GLN A 110 -29.96 -6.37 20.23
CA GLN A 110 -29.31 -6.05 18.95
C GLN A 110 -27.97 -5.32 19.15
N SER A 111 -27.87 -4.47 20.17
CA SER A 111 -26.63 -3.76 20.52
C SER A 111 -25.55 -4.74 21.00
N LYS A 112 -25.91 -5.75 21.80
CA LYS A 112 -24.99 -6.85 22.18
C LYS A 112 -24.48 -7.59 20.95
N LYS A 113 -25.38 -8.01 20.05
CA LYS A 113 -25.01 -8.69 18.80
C LYS A 113 -24.11 -7.82 17.92
N TRP A 114 -24.36 -6.51 17.86
CA TRP A 114 -23.52 -5.56 17.14
C TRP A 114 -22.10 -5.47 17.72
N ASP A 115 -21.95 -5.45 19.04
CA ASP A 115 -20.65 -5.46 19.71
C ASP A 115 -19.87 -6.75 19.45
N GLU A 116 -20.53 -7.90 19.52
CA GLU A 116 -19.95 -9.20 19.17
C GLU A 116 -19.48 -9.25 17.71
N MET A 117 -20.31 -8.79 16.76
CA MET A 117 -19.95 -8.73 15.34
C MET A 117 -18.70 -7.85 15.09
N LYS A 118 -18.56 -6.73 15.81
CA LYS A 118 -17.35 -5.90 15.73
C LYS A 118 -16.13 -6.60 16.32
N ALA A 119 -16.29 -7.30 17.44
CA ALA A 119 -15.20 -8.06 18.06
C ALA A 119 -14.70 -9.16 17.13
N GLU A 120 -15.60 -9.94 16.55
CA GLU A 120 -15.26 -11.00 15.59
C GLU A 120 -14.54 -10.45 14.36
N LYS A 121 -15.04 -9.33 13.79
CA LYS A 121 -14.36 -8.66 12.66
C LYS A 121 -12.94 -8.20 13.02
N ARG A 122 -12.73 -7.72 14.25
CA ARG A 122 -11.39 -7.33 14.73
C ARG A 122 -10.47 -8.53 14.87
N GLU A 123 -10.94 -9.64 15.42
CA GLU A 123 -10.13 -10.87 15.54
C GLU A 123 -9.77 -11.45 14.16
N LYS A 124 -10.73 -11.58 13.24
CA LYS A 124 -10.45 -12.01 11.85
C LYS A 124 -9.43 -11.10 11.15
N ALA A 125 -9.47 -9.79 11.41
CA ALA A 125 -8.49 -8.86 10.87
C ALA A 125 -7.09 -9.08 11.47
N LYS A 126 -6.99 -9.35 12.78
CA LYS A 126 -5.73 -9.69 13.46
C LYS A 126 -5.16 -11.01 12.95
N GLU A 127 -5.98 -12.04 12.81
CA GLU A 127 -5.56 -13.35 12.29
C GLU A 127 -4.99 -13.23 10.88
N LYS A 128 -5.70 -12.56 9.96
CA LYS A 128 -5.21 -12.31 8.59
C LYS A 128 -3.89 -11.53 8.59
N PHE A 129 -3.73 -10.59 9.52
CA PHE A 129 -2.47 -9.86 9.67
C PHE A 129 -1.33 -10.77 10.15
N GLN A 130 -1.58 -11.61 11.17
CA GLN A 130 -0.60 -12.58 11.66
C GLN A 130 -0.23 -13.63 10.61
N GLU A 131 -1.21 -14.12 9.85
CA GLU A 131 -0.98 -15.07 8.77
C GLU A 131 -0.08 -14.48 7.69
N ARG A 132 -0.36 -13.24 7.27
CA ARG A 132 0.51 -12.50 6.33
C ARG A 132 1.93 -12.36 6.85
N ARG A 133 2.09 -12.04 8.14
CA ARG A 133 3.40 -11.94 8.78
C ARG A 133 4.14 -13.28 8.79
N LYS A 134 3.48 -14.37 9.18
CA LYS A 134 4.06 -15.73 9.15
C LYS A 134 4.47 -16.15 7.73
N ARG A 135 3.66 -15.81 6.71
CA ARG A 135 3.99 -16.07 5.29
C ARG A 135 5.22 -15.27 4.82
N ALA A 136 5.41 -14.06 5.33
CA ALA A 136 6.58 -13.23 5.03
C ALA A 136 7.86 -13.72 5.76
N GLU A 137 7.72 -14.28 6.96
CA GLU A 137 8.84 -14.86 7.73
C GLU A 137 9.35 -16.19 7.11
N LYS A 138 8.45 -16.99 6.50
CA LYS A 138 8.77 -18.28 5.87
C LYS A 138 9.36 -18.21 4.45
N LYS A 139 9.38 -17.04 3.81
CA LYS A 139 9.99 -16.79 2.49
C LYS A 139 11.30 -16.06 2.66
#